data_AF-A0A0F6H3W1-F1
#
_entry.id   AF-A0A0F6H3W1-F1
#
_cell.length_a   1.000
_cell.length_b   1.000
_cell.length_c   1.000
_cell.angle_alpha   90.00
_cell.angle_beta   90.00
_cell.angle_gamma   90.00
#
_symmetry.space_group_name_H-M   'P 1'
#
loop_
_entity.id
_entity.type
_entity.pdbx_description
1 polymer ?
#
loop_
_entity_poly.entity_id
_entity_poly.type
_entity_poly.pdbx_seq_one_letter_code
_entity_poly.pdbx_strand_id
1 'polypeptide(L)'
;MNAENFKLKIASYDTLTLYLTKREEIKDENGFSSRRIPRSDLDFQKIREHLLQIDADILAIQNLRNEAEALNILSEDYSCFVNKRSTQSHREIGICWKKNKFSISNIQIHKADIPLFLKLSIIKRDS
;
A
#
# COMPACT_ATOMS: atom_id res chain seq x y z
N MET A 1 22.18 14.23 24.29
CA MET A 1 21.18 13.45 23.53
C MET A 1 21.90 12.23 22.99
N ASN A 2 21.70 11.06 23.59
CA ASN A 2 22.11 9.82 22.94
C ASN A 2 21.17 9.66 21.76
N ALA A 3 21.71 9.75 20.54
CA ALA A 3 20.99 9.27 19.38
C ALA A 3 20.87 7.76 19.57
N GLU A 4 19.77 7.30 20.19
CA GLU A 4 19.39 5.90 20.08
C GLU A 4 19.43 5.56 18.59
N ASN A 5 20.18 4.52 18.23
CA ASN A 5 20.26 4.03 16.87
C ASN A 5 18.89 3.51 16.44
N PHE A 6 18.02 4.42 16.02
CA PHE A 6 16.71 4.10 15.50
C PHE A 6 16.89 3.41 14.14
N LYS A 7 16.81 2.08 14.16
CA LYS A 7 16.88 1.28 12.93
C LYS A 7 15.50 1.28 12.27
N LEU A 8 15.44 1.86 11.07
CA LEU A 8 14.25 1.95 10.24
C LEU A 8 14.38 1.00 9.05
N LYS A 9 13.42 0.10 8.87
CA LYS A 9 13.29 -0.73 7.66
C LYS A 9 12.13 -0.23 6.80
N ILE A 10 12.42 0.19 5.57
CA ILE A 10 11.42 0.60 4.59
C ILE A 10 11.46 -0.38 3.43
N ALA A 11 10.30 -0.80 2.95
CA ALA A 11 10.20 -1.58 1.73
C ALA A 11 9.10 -1.05 0.82
N SER A 12 9.22 -1.35 -0.47
CA SER A 12 8.18 -1.12 -1.45
C SER A 12 7.84 -2.43 -2.16
N TYR A 13 6.55 -2.67 -2.39
CA TYR A 13 6.08 -3.93 -2.93
C TYR A 13 4.90 -3.71 -3.88
N ASP A 14 5.08 -4.10 -5.13
CA ASP A 14 3.98 -4.14 -6.10
C ASP A 14 3.27 -5.49 -5.98
N THR A 15 1.99 -5.45 -5.61
CA THR A 15 1.17 -6.66 -5.44
C THR A 15 0.79 -7.35 -6.77
N LEU A 16 1.19 -6.77 -7.90
CA LEU A 16 0.87 -7.15 -9.28
C LEU A 16 -0.64 -7.22 -9.53
N THR A 17 -1.13 -6.40 -10.47
CA THR A 17 -2.52 -6.53 -10.93
C THR A 17 -2.62 -7.69 -11.92
N LEU A 18 -3.45 -8.69 -11.62
CA LEU A 18 -3.75 -9.78 -12.55
C LEU A 18 -4.80 -9.32 -13.58
N TYR A 19 -4.43 -9.32 -14.86
CA TYR A 19 -5.31 -8.99 -15.98
C TYR A 19 -5.59 -10.24 -16.81
N LEU A 20 -6.84 -10.42 -17.25
CA LEU A 20 -7.23 -11.56 -18.11
C LEU A 20 -6.56 -11.52 -19.50
N THR A 21 -6.19 -10.35 -20.04
CA THR A 21 -5.52 -10.22 -21.35
C THR A 21 -4.75 -8.90 -21.46
N LYS A 22 -3.61 -8.90 -22.17
CA LYS A 22 -2.76 -7.70 -22.44
C LYS A 22 -3.40 -6.64 -23.37
N ARG A 23 -4.61 -6.86 -23.87
CA ARG A 23 -5.24 -5.99 -24.89
C ARG A 23 -6.60 -5.50 -24.42
N GLU A 24 -6.68 -4.16 -24.37
CA GLU A 24 -7.86 -3.31 -24.15
C GLU A 24 -8.41 -3.29 -22.71
N GLU A 25 -7.99 -2.27 -21.96
CA GLU A 25 -8.57 -1.89 -20.66
C GLU A 25 -10.00 -1.36 -20.86
N ILE A 26 -10.98 -2.25 -20.92
CA ILE A 26 -12.37 -1.85 -20.68
C ILE A 26 -12.47 -1.50 -19.20
N LYS A 27 -12.90 -0.28 -18.87
CA LYS A 27 -13.05 0.19 -17.50
C LYS A 27 -14.51 0.02 -17.03
N ASP A 28 -14.72 -0.39 -15.79
CA ASP A 28 -16.02 -0.39 -15.13
C ASP A 28 -16.43 1.03 -14.70
N GLU A 29 -17.63 1.17 -14.13
CA GLU A 29 -18.18 2.46 -13.65
C GLU A 29 -17.29 3.19 -12.63
N ASN A 30 -16.38 2.45 -11.98
CA ASN A 30 -15.46 2.96 -10.98
C ASN A 30 -14.06 3.21 -11.56
N GLY A 31 -13.86 3.00 -12.85
CA GLY A 31 -12.57 3.16 -13.52
C GLY A 31 -11.59 2.01 -13.23
N PHE A 32 -12.04 0.84 -12.76
CA PHE A 32 -11.22 -0.38 -12.70
C PHE A 32 -11.28 -1.10 -14.04
N SER A 33 -10.22 -1.82 -14.44
CA SER A 33 -10.38 -2.71 -15.58
C SER A 33 -11.43 -3.77 -15.23
N SER A 34 -12.49 -3.86 -16.02
CA SER A 34 -13.57 -4.86 -15.88
C SER A 34 -13.07 -6.29 -16.11
N ARG A 35 -11.79 -6.45 -16.51
CA ARG A 35 -11.10 -7.71 -16.74
C ARG A 35 -10.03 -8.02 -15.69
N ARG A 36 -10.06 -7.36 -14.52
CA ARG A 36 -9.24 -7.77 -13.37
C ARG A 36 -9.68 -9.16 -12.91
N ILE A 37 -8.71 -10.04 -12.73
CA ILE A 37 -8.95 -11.30 -12.03
C ILE A 37 -8.97 -10.96 -10.53
N PRO A 38 -10.08 -11.19 -9.81
CA PRO A 38 -10.08 -11.05 -8.37
C PRO A 38 -9.00 -11.95 -7.77
N ARG A 39 -8.26 -11.44 -6.79
CA ARG A 39 -7.30 -12.26 -6.04
C ARG A 39 -8.03 -13.37 -5.30
N SER A 40 -7.48 -14.57 -5.35
CA SER A 40 -7.92 -15.67 -4.50
C SER A 40 -7.35 -15.50 -3.08
N ASP A 41 -7.95 -16.20 -2.10
CA ASP A 41 -7.42 -16.23 -0.73
C ASP A 41 -5.97 -16.74 -0.68
N LEU A 42 -5.61 -17.66 -1.59
CA LEU A 42 -4.25 -18.18 -1.72
C LEU A 42 -3.26 -17.11 -2.20
N ASP A 43 -3.68 -16.21 -3.09
CA ASP A 43 -2.85 -15.09 -3.54
C ASP A 43 -2.59 -14.13 -2.37
N PHE A 44 -3.63 -13.80 -1.61
CA PHE A 44 -3.50 -12.98 -0.41
C PHE A 44 -2.58 -13.61 0.63
N GLN A 45 -2.69 -14.92 0.85
CA GLN A 45 -1.83 -15.66 1.76
C GLN A 45 -0.35 -15.57 1.34
N LYS A 46 -0.04 -15.82 0.06
CA LYS A 46 1.34 -15.75 -0.44
C LYS A 46 1.94 -14.36 -0.30
N ILE A 47 1.17 -13.32 -0.61
CA ILE A 47 1.62 -11.93 -0.44
C ILE A 47 1.87 -11.65 1.04
N ARG A 48 0.96 -12.07 1.93
CA ARG A 48 1.10 -11.89 3.38
C ARG A 48 2.36 -12.56 3.91
N GLU A 49 2.59 -13.82 3.57
CA GLU A 49 3.77 -14.58 3.99
C GLU A 49 5.06 -13.89 3.53
N HIS A 50 5.09 -13.37 2.31
CA HIS A 50 6.23 -12.63 1.80
C HIS A 50 6.46 -11.30 2.54
N LEU A 51 5.41 -10.50 2.76
CA LEU A 51 5.50 -9.23 3.47
C LEU A 51 5.91 -9.43 4.94
N LEU A 52 5.47 -10.52 5.58
CA LEU A 52 5.90 -10.92 6.92
C LEU A 52 7.41 -11.22 6.99
N GLN A 53 7.97 -11.87 5.97
CA GLN A 53 9.42 -12.11 5.90
C GLN A 53 10.22 -10.81 5.71
N ILE A 54 9.64 -9.84 5.00
CA ILE A 54 10.25 -8.51 4.85
C ILE A 54 10.22 -7.76 6.18
N ASP A 55 9.16 -7.87 6.99
CA ASP A 55 9.05 -7.24 8.32
C ASP A 55 9.45 -5.75 8.34
N ALA A 56 9.03 -4.99 7.33
CA ALA A 56 9.40 -3.58 7.22
C ALA A 56 8.59 -2.71 8.18
N ASP A 57 9.21 -1.70 8.78
CA ASP A 57 8.52 -0.78 9.68
C ASP A 57 7.55 0.15 8.92
N ILE A 58 7.88 0.45 7.66
CA ILE A 58 7.05 1.20 6.70
C ILE A 58 7.04 0.45 5.37
N LEU A 59 5.85 0.28 4.79
CA LEU A 59 5.60 -0.37 3.51
C LEU A 59 4.91 0.58 2.53
N ALA A 60 5.46 0.70 1.32
CA ALA A 60 4.82 1.34 0.19
C ALA A 60 4.31 0.29 -0.79
N ILE A 61 3.01 0.07 -0.82
CA ILE A 61 2.37 -1.02 -1.53
C ILE A 61 1.62 -0.48 -2.75
N GLN A 62 2.01 -0.93 -3.94
CA GLN A 62 1.30 -0.58 -5.18
C GLN A 62 0.22 -1.60 -5.53
N ASN A 63 -0.76 -1.15 -6.31
CA ASN A 63 -1.86 -1.95 -6.83
C ASN A 63 -2.78 -2.54 -5.74
N LEU A 64 -2.99 -1.76 -4.68
CA LEU A 64 -4.10 -1.98 -3.75
C LEU A 64 -5.39 -1.38 -4.34
N ARG A 65 -6.54 -1.88 -3.89
CA ARG A 65 -7.88 -1.35 -4.21
C ARG A 65 -8.47 -0.49 -3.10
N ASN A 66 -8.04 -0.71 -1.87
CA ASN A 66 -8.49 0.00 -0.67
C ASN A 66 -7.72 -0.53 0.56
N GLU A 67 -7.99 0.10 1.71
CA GLU A 67 -7.43 -0.30 3.00
C GLU A 67 -7.86 -1.70 3.43
N ALA A 68 -9.08 -2.15 3.10
CA ALA A 68 -9.54 -3.49 3.47
C ALA A 68 -8.71 -4.59 2.78
N GLU A 69 -8.32 -4.38 1.52
CA GLU A 69 -7.39 -5.27 0.82
C GLU A 69 -5.99 -5.25 1.44
N ALA A 70 -5.52 -4.08 1.89
CA ALA A 70 -4.25 -3.98 2.60
C ALA A 70 -4.26 -4.81 3.90
N LEU A 71 -5.38 -4.82 4.63
CA LEU A 71 -5.56 -5.65 5.82
C LEU A 71 -5.59 -7.16 5.52
N ASN A 72 -5.94 -7.57 4.29
CA ASN A 72 -5.87 -8.98 3.91
C ASN A 72 -4.42 -9.47 3.69
N ILE A 73 -3.49 -8.58 3.34
CA ILE A 73 -2.09 -8.94 3.04
C ILE A 73 -1.11 -8.52 4.13
N LEU A 74 -1.55 -7.77 5.14
CA LEU A 74 -0.72 -7.34 6.25
C LEU A 74 -1.17 -7.98 7.55
N SER A 75 -0.25 -8.02 8.50
CA SER A 75 -0.56 -8.39 9.88
C SER A 75 -1.31 -7.25 10.59
N GLU A 76 -2.07 -7.61 11.62
CA GLU A 76 -2.88 -6.67 12.41
C GLU A 76 -2.07 -5.60 13.13
N ASP A 77 -0.73 -5.68 13.16
CA ASP A 77 0.15 -4.67 13.74
C ASP A 77 0.37 -3.46 12.82
N TYR A 78 -0.08 -3.50 11.57
CA TYR A 78 0.01 -2.38 10.62
C TYR A 78 -1.26 -1.51 10.62
N SER A 79 -1.05 -0.23 10.38
CA SER A 79 -2.07 0.69 9.88
C SER A 79 -1.72 1.08 8.45
N CYS A 80 -2.74 1.36 7.63
CA CYS A 80 -2.56 1.73 6.23
C CYS A 80 -3.43 2.92 5.85
N PHE A 81 -2.91 3.72 4.93
CA PHE A 81 -3.67 4.69 4.18
C PHE A 81 -3.57 4.37 2.69
N VAL A 82 -4.70 4.24 1.99
CA VAL A 82 -4.72 3.99 0.55
C VAL A 82 -5.36 5.18 -0.15
N ASN A 83 -4.60 5.80 -1.05
CA ASN A 83 -5.13 6.94 -1.80
C ASN A 83 -6.05 6.46 -2.93
N LYS A 84 -7.35 6.49 -2.69
CA LYS A 84 -8.40 6.25 -3.69
C LYS A 84 -8.53 7.48 -4.57
N ARG A 85 -7.82 7.53 -5.72
CA ARG A 85 -8.23 8.51 -6.74
C ARG A 85 -9.49 8.00 -7.43
N SER A 86 -10.50 8.86 -7.47
CA SER A 86 -11.65 8.70 -8.32
C SER A 86 -11.23 8.67 -9.79
N THR A 87 -11.81 7.72 -10.52
CA THR A 87 -12.02 7.64 -11.97
C THR A 87 -10.89 7.32 -12.95
N GLN A 88 -9.58 7.46 -12.68
CA GLN A 88 -8.62 7.43 -13.82
C GLN A 88 -7.31 6.64 -13.73
N SER A 89 -6.89 6.05 -12.61
CA SER A 89 -5.64 5.29 -12.60
C SER A 89 -5.70 4.08 -11.70
N HIS A 90 -5.61 2.92 -12.35
CA HIS A 90 -5.56 1.53 -11.86
C HIS A 90 -4.45 1.21 -10.85
N ARG A 91 -3.78 2.22 -10.29
CA ARG A 91 -2.56 2.09 -9.49
C ARG A 91 -2.73 2.88 -8.21
N GLU A 92 -3.50 2.35 -7.29
CA GLU A 92 -3.59 2.96 -5.97
C GLU A 92 -2.35 2.55 -5.18
N ILE A 93 -1.75 3.53 -4.52
CA ILE A 93 -0.60 3.34 -3.65
C ILE A 93 -1.15 3.39 -2.23
N GLY A 94 -0.90 2.32 -1.48
CA GLY A 94 -1.05 2.29 -0.04
C GLY A 94 0.29 2.55 0.63
N ILE A 95 0.27 3.30 1.72
CA ILE A 95 1.40 3.38 2.63
C ILE A 95 0.95 2.85 3.97
N CYS A 96 1.72 1.92 4.50
CA CYS A 96 1.42 1.21 5.73
C CYS A 96 2.59 1.33 6.71
N TRP A 97 2.30 1.33 8.00
CA TRP A 97 3.28 1.48 9.07
C TRP A 97 2.92 0.65 10.30
N LYS A 98 3.93 0.19 11.02
CA LYS A 98 3.73 -0.51 12.30
C LYS A 98 3.14 0.43 13.36
N LYS A 99 1.99 0.07 13.92
CA LYS A 99 1.24 0.86 14.90
C LYS A 99 2.03 1.10 16.19
N ASN A 100 2.85 0.14 16.62
CA ASN A 100 3.64 0.27 17.84
C ASN A 100 4.84 1.23 17.69
N LYS A 101 5.39 1.39 16.47
CA LYS A 101 6.53 2.27 16.20
C LYS A 101 6.12 3.69 15.85
N PHE A 102 4.93 3.84 15.28
CA PHE A 102 4.55 5.09 14.64
C PHE A 102 3.12 5.54 14.91
N SER A 103 2.93 6.85 14.95
CA SER A 103 1.64 7.52 14.83
C SER A 103 1.63 8.39 13.58
N ILE A 104 0.45 8.53 12.98
CA ILE A 104 0.27 9.41 11.83
C ILE A 104 0.09 10.84 12.32
N SER A 105 0.81 11.78 11.72
CA SER A 105 0.65 13.21 12.04
C SER A 105 0.01 13.99 10.91
N ASN A 106 0.38 13.70 9.66
CA ASN A 106 -0.18 14.35 8.48
C ASN A 106 -0.07 13.45 7.24
N ILE A 107 -1.08 13.52 6.38
CA ILE A 107 -1.13 12.88 5.06
C ILE A 107 -1.17 13.97 4.00
N GLN A 108 -0.13 14.04 3.16
CA GLN A 108 -0.10 14.95 2.02
C GLN A 108 -0.08 14.17 0.71
N ILE A 109 -1.13 14.37 -0.09
CA ILE A 109 -1.24 13.79 -1.43
C ILE A 109 -0.77 14.84 -2.43
N HIS A 110 0.41 14.64 -3.02
CA HIS A 110 0.90 15.53 -4.05
C HIS A 110 0.40 15.09 -5.43
N LYS A 111 -0.41 15.94 -6.07
CA LYS A 111 -0.70 15.81 -7.49
C LYS A 111 0.48 16.39 -8.26
N ALA A 112 1.34 15.54 -8.80
CA ALA A 112 2.30 15.92 -9.82
C ALA A 112 1.78 15.46 -11.18
N ASP A 113 2.03 16.25 -12.22
CA ASP A 113 1.53 16.00 -13.57
C ASP A 113 2.10 14.71 -14.21
N ILE A 114 3.18 14.15 -13.65
CA ILE A 114 3.71 12.75 -13.70
C ILE A 114 4.99 12.74 -12.81
N PRO A 115 5.34 11.71 -12.00
CA PRO A 115 4.52 10.70 -11.33
C PRO A 115 4.06 11.16 -9.93
N LEU A 116 2.97 10.59 -9.42
CA LEU A 116 2.33 10.96 -8.15
C LEU A 116 3.20 10.55 -6.95
N PHE A 117 3.49 11.50 -6.04
CA PHE A 117 4.21 11.23 -4.79
C PHE A 117 3.24 11.28 -3.60
N LEU A 118 3.20 10.20 -2.81
CA LEU A 118 2.52 10.20 -1.51
C LEU A 118 3.57 10.53 -0.44
N LYS A 119 3.40 11.65 0.25
CA LYS A 119 4.27 12.04 1.36
C LYS A 119 3.50 11.83 2.66
N LEU A 120 4.00 10.92 3.48
CA LEU A 120 3.50 10.75 4.84
C LEU A 120 4.51 11.29 5.85
N SER A 121 3.99 12.08 6.78
CA SER A 121 4.73 12.45 7.98
C SER A 121 4.33 11.46 9.06
N ILE A 122 5.29 10.62 9.42
CA ILE A 122 5.13 9.55 10.39
C ILE A 122 6.02 9.90 11.58
N ILE A 123 5.43 10.00 12.77
CA ILE A 123 6.16 10.37 13.99
C ILE A 123 6.44 9.09 14.78
N LYS A 124 7.69 8.94 15.25
CA LYS A 124 8.06 7.87 16.19
C LYS A 124 7.20 8.03 17.44
N ARG A 125 6.60 6.95 17.92
CA ARG A 125 5.99 6.99 19.26
C ARG A 125 7.10 7.00 20.29
N ASP A 126 7.08 7.98 21.17
CA ASP A 126 7.85 7.94 22.41
C ASP A 126 7.21 6.85 23.30
N SER A 127 8.03 5.90 23.75
CA SER A 127 7.60 4.78 24.61
C SER A 127 7.51 5.22 26.07
#